data_AF-A0A2A5AWB1-F1
#
_entry.id   AF-A0A2A5AWB1-F1
#
_cell.length_a   1.000
_cell.length_b   1.000
_cell.length_c   1.000
_cell.angle_alpha   90.00
_cell.angle_beta   90.00
_cell.angle_gamma   90.00
#
_symmetry.space_group_name_H-M   'P 1'
#
loop_
_entity.id
_entity.type
_entity.pdbx_description
1 polymer ?
#
loop_
_entity_poly.entity_id
_entity_poly.type
_entity_poly.pdbx_seq_one_letter_code
_entity_poly.pdbx_strand_id
1 'polypeptide(L)'
;MVKIILIITCILMSFFSFSQEEKIKFRKLDYNDFSKFSINDTSAVIIDIFFDKKDNAAIGQMSFLPITVAIFIISPQISVGLTAISFPLFLNGSYMLVKYRKKKLYKVLTVYKETQTLPKWVRKKANKQLAYYEMIKAEY
;
A
#
# COMPACT_ATOMS: atom_id res chain seq x y z
N MET A 1 1.33 -14.81 34.77
CA MET A 1 0.65 -15.15 33.50
C MET A 1 -0.67 -14.40 33.30
N VAL A 2 -1.61 -14.41 34.25
CA VAL A 2 -2.93 -13.74 34.12
C VAL A 2 -2.84 -12.24 33.79
N LYS A 3 -1.92 -11.50 34.41
CA LYS A 3 -1.72 -10.06 34.13
C LYS A 3 -1.27 -9.76 32.69
N ILE A 4 -0.45 -10.64 32.10
CA ILE A 4 0.06 -10.47 30.72
C ILE A 4 -1.06 -10.72 29.72
N ILE A 5 -1.88 -11.75 29.97
CA ILE A 5 -3.05 -12.08 29.14
C ILE A 5 -4.04 -10.91 29.12
N LEU A 6 -4.26 -10.26 30.26
CA LEU A 6 -5.20 -9.14 30.41
C LEU A 6 -4.72 -7.87 29.66
N ILE A 7 -3.42 -7.62 29.65
CA ILE A 7 -2.83 -6.51 28.90
C ILE A 7 -2.95 -6.77 27.38
N ILE A 8 -2.69 -8.00 26.94
CA ILE A 8 -2.81 -8.40 25.53
C ILE A 8 -4.27 -8.30 25.04
N THR A 9 -5.25 -8.71 25.84
CA THR A 9 -6.67 -8.61 25.48
C THR A 9 -7.16 -7.16 25.44
N CYS A 10 -6.71 -6.30 26.35
CA CYS A 10 -7.01 -4.86 26.29
C CYS A 10 -6.43 -4.19 25.04
N ILE A 11 -5.20 -4.53 24.66
CA ILE A 11 -4.57 -4.03 23.42
C ILE A 11 -5.33 -4.52 22.20
N LEU A 12 -5.71 -5.81 22.14
CA LEU A 12 -6.49 -6.38 21.03
C LEU A 12 -7.87 -5.71 20.86
N MET A 13 -8.58 -5.43 21.94
CA MET A 13 -9.90 -4.77 21.90
C MET A 13 -9.85 -3.36 21.31
N SER A 14 -8.76 -2.62 21.52
CA SER A 14 -8.60 -1.26 20.98
C SER A 14 -8.46 -1.19 19.46
N PHE A 15 -8.15 -2.31 18.79
CA PHE A 15 -8.06 -2.36 17.32
C PHE A 15 -9.40 -2.57 16.60
N PHE A 16 -10.46 -2.99 17.31
CA PHE A 16 -11.75 -3.36 16.68
C PHE A 16 -12.74 -2.20 16.50
N SER A 17 -12.48 -1.03 17.10
CA SER A 17 -13.47 0.05 17.19
C SER A 17 -13.16 1.25 16.28
N PHE A 18 -13.16 1.04 14.95
CA PHE A 18 -13.30 2.16 14.02
C PHE A 18 -13.91 1.71 12.68
N SER A 19 -15.25 1.71 12.61
CA SER A 19 -15.99 1.57 11.35
C SER A 19 -16.73 2.87 11.07
N GLN A 20 -16.16 3.72 10.20
CA GLN A 20 -16.89 4.85 9.63
C GLN A 20 -17.72 4.35 8.43
N GLU A 21 -19.01 4.67 8.40
CA GLU A 21 -19.84 4.45 7.22
C GLU A 21 -19.37 5.34 6.06
N GLU A 22 -18.75 4.73 5.06
CA GLU A 22 -18.36 5.41 3.83
C GLU A 22 -19.45 5.25 2.78
N LYS A 23 -19.96 6.37 2.23
CA LYS A 23 -20.96 6.40 1.15
C LYS A 23 -20.52 5.63 -0.10
N ILE A 24 -19.21 5.51 -0.32
CA ILE A 24 -18.61 4.75 -1.42
C ILE A 24 -17.68 3.69 -0.81
N LYS A 25 -17.89 2.41 -1.16
CA LYS A 25 -17.03 1.31 -0.71
C LYS A 25 -15.74 1.26 -1.54
N PHE A 26 -14.83 2.20 -1.30
CA PHE A 26 -13.56 2.31 -2.05
C PHE A 26 -12.71 1.04 -2.04
N ARG A 27 -12.86 0.18 -1.03
CA ARG A 27 -12.16 -1.12 -0.94
C ARG A 27 -12.52 -2.07 -2.09
N LYS A 28 -13.78 -2.02 -2.57
CA LYS A 28 -14.31 -2.93 -3.59
C LYS A 28 -13.99 -2.50 -5.03
N LEU A 29 -13.68 -1.21 -5.23
CA LEU A 29 -13.37 -0.67 -6.56
C LEU A 29 -12.05 -1.23 -7.08
N ASP A 30 -12.03 -1.70 -8.32
CA ASP A 30 -10.82 -2.25 -8.93
C ASP A 30 -10.09 -1.23 -9.82
N TYR A 31 -8.94 -1.60 -10.40
CA TYR A 31 -8.17 -0.74 -11.29
C TYR A 31 -9.06 -0.17 -12.42
N ASN A 32 -9.85 -1.03 -13.06
CA ASN A 32 -10.76 -0.65 -14.14
C ASN A 32 -11.87 0.32 -13.71
N ASP A 33 -12.23 0.33 -12.42
CA ASP A 33 -13.16 1.31 -11.90
C ASP A 33 -12.48 2.66 -11.66
N PHE A 34 -11.23 2.64 -11.22
CA PHE A 34 -10.42 3.84 -11.02
C PHE A 34 -9.97 4.48 -12.33
N SER A 35 -9.67 3.69 -13.37
CA SER A 35 -9.25 4.18 -14.68
C SER A 35 -10.32 5.08 -15.32
N LYS A 36 -11.61 4.83 -15.06
CA LYS A 36 -12.73 5.69 -15.49
C LYS A 36 -12.71 7.09 -14.87
N PHE A 37 -11.99 7.28 -13.76
CA PHE A 37 -11.79 8.61 -13.14
C PHE A 37 -10.55 9.32 -13.67
N SER A 38 -9.79 8.70 -14.58
CA SER A 38 -8.66 9.34 -15.25
C SER A 38 -9.13 10.41 -16.23
N ILE A 39 -8.47 11.56 -16.22
CA ILE A 39 -8.76 12.71 -17.09
C ILE A 39 -7.61 12.91 -18.10
N ASN A 40 -6.38 12.56 -17.72
CA ASN A 40 -5.19 12.66 -18.54
C ASN A 40 -4.15 11.59 -18.16
N ASP A 41 -3.04 11.56 -18.89
CA ASP A 41 -1.94 10.61 -18.67
C ASP A 41 -1.37 10.72 -17.25
N THR A 42 -1.31 11.93 -16.69
CA THR A 42 -0.86 12.14 -15.31
C THR A 42 -1.78 11.45 -14.29
N SER A 43 -3.11 11.54 -14.45
CA SER A 43 -4.03 10.83 -13.56
C SER A 43 -3.99 9.31 -13.75
N ALA A 44 -3.75 8.82 -14.98
CA ALA A 44 -3.54 7.39 -15.24
C ALA A 44 -2.28 6.89 -14.50
N VAL A 45 -1.17 7.62 -14.62
CA VAL A 45 0.09 7.32 -13.91
C VAL A 45 -0.10 7.33 -12.39
N ILE A 46 -0.94 8.21 -11.85
CA ILE A 46 -1.24 8.21 -10.41
C ILE A 46 -1.96 6.94 -10.00
N ILE A 47 -2.93 6.48 -10.80
CA ILE A 47 -3.65 5.22 -10.56
C ILE A 47 -2.64 4.06 -10.57
N ASP A 48 -1.78 4.00 -11.58
CA ASP A 48 -0.72 2.99 -11.69
C ASP A 48 0.17 2.97 -10.45
N ILE A 49 0.66 4.14 -10.02
CA ILE A 49 1.54 4.26 -8.84
C ILE A 49 0.84 3.73 -7.59
N PHE A 50 -0.44 4.04 -7.39
CA PHE A 50 -1.17 3.59 -6.20
C PHE A 50 -1.44 2.09 -6.23
N PHE A 51 -1.83 1.53 -7.38
CA PHE A 51 -2.07 0.09 -7.52
C PHE A 51 -0.76 -0.71 -7.46
N ASP A 52 0.30 -0.30 -8.17
CA ASP A 52 1.61 -0.95 -8.08
C ASP A 52 2.15 -0.97 -6.64
N LYS A 53 2.08 0.17 -5.94
CA LYS A 53 2.59 0.24 -4.57
C LYS A 53 1.74 -0.53 -3.57
N LYS A 54 0.44 -0.69 -3.81
CA LYS A 54 -0.46 -1.44 -2.92
C LYS A 54 -0.44 -2.93 -3.21
N ASP A 55 -0.58 -3.33 -4.47
CA ASP A 55 -0.83 -4.72 -4.85
C ASP A 55 0.45 -5.48 -5.19
N ASN A 56 1.48 -4.83 -5.72
CA ASN A 56 2.75 -5.50 -5.98
C ASN A 56 3.72 -5.31 -4.82
N ALA A 57 4.07 -4.06 -4.51
CA ALA A 57 5.15 -3.78 -3.55
C ALA A 57 4.77 -4.11 -2.11
N ALA A 58 3.59 -3.72 -1.64
CA ALA A 58 3.20 -3.95 -0.25
C ALA A 58 2.92 -5.44 0.03
N ILE A 59 2.15 -6.11 -0.84
CA ILE A 59 1.86 -7.54 -0.69
C ILE A 59 3.15 -8.36 -0.77
N GLY A 60 4.04 -8.04 -1.74
CA GLY A 60 5.34 -8.71 -1.87
C GLY A 60 6.23 -8.53 -0.63
N GLN A 61 6.23 -7.36 0.00
CA GLN A 61 7.00 -7.14 1.24
C GLN A 61 6.40 -7.86 2.44
N MET A 62 5.07 -7.96 2.51
CA MET A 62 4.37 -8.59 3.63
C MET A 62 4.40 -10.12 3.56
N SER A 63 4.59 -10.72 2.39
CA SER A 63 4.64 -12.19 2.25
C SER A 63 5.89 -12.82 2.87
N PHE A 64 6.99 -12.07 3.03
CA PHE A 64 8.24 -12.58 3.58
C PHE A 64 8.14 -13.08 5.02
N LEU A 65 7.30 -12.45 5.86
CA LEU A 65 7.19 -12.82 7.27
C LEU A 65 6.48 -14.17 7.46
N PRO A 66 5.30 -14.42 6.85
CA PRO A 66 4.69 -15.76 6.83
C PRO A 66 5.61 -16.85 6.27
N ILE A 67 6.36 -16.55 5.20
CA ILE A 67 7.35 -17.48 4.62
C ILE A 67 8.45 -17.79 5.65
N THR A 68 8.95 -16.77 6.35
CA THR A 68 9.97 -16.95 7.40
C THR A 68 9.45 -17.83 8.55
N VAL A 69 8.19 -17.67 8.93
CA VAL A 69 7.53 -18.51 9.95
C VAL A 69 7.40 -19.96 9.48
N ALA A 70 7.08 -20.19 8.20
CA ALA A 70 7.06 -21.55 7.66
C ALA A 70 8.45 -22.20 7.70
N ILE A 71 9.51 -21.42 7.39
CA ILE A 71 10.91 -21.90 7.44
C ILE A 71 11.35 -22.20 8.88
N PHE A 72 10.83 -21.49 9.88
CA PHE A 72 11.15 -21.72 11.30
C PHE A 72 10.93 -23.18 11.73
N ILE A 73 9.91 -23.84 11.18
CA ILE A 73 9.57 -25.23 11.49
C ILE A 73 10.69 -26.19 11.04
N ILE A 74 11.36 -25.87 9.94
CA ILE A 74 12.40 -26.71 9.33
C ILE A 74 13.78 -26.34 9.89
N SER A 75 14.07 -25.05 9.99
CA SER A 75 15.36 -24.55 10.46
C SER A 75 15.19 -23.29 11.33
N PRO A 76 15.11 -23.46 12.66
CA PRO A 76 14.96 -22.34 13.59
C PRO A 76 16.14 -21.36 13.53
N GLN A 77 17.36 -21.87 13.37
CA GLN A 77 18.60 -21.07 13.37
C GLN A 77 18.64 -20.06 12.22
N ILE A 78 18.26 -20.48 11.02
CA ILE A 78 18.21 -19.60 9.83
C ILE A 78 17.03 -18.62 9.94
N SER A 79 15.90 -19.07 10.50
CA SER A 79 14.69 -18.26 10.62
C SER A 79 14.85 -17.04 11.52
N VAL A 80 15.68 -17.10 12.57
CA VAL A 80 15.99 -15.91 13.41
C VAL A 80 16.60 -14.78 12.56
N GLY A 81 17.57 -15.11 11.71
CA GLY A 81 18.20 -14.14 10.80
C GLY A 81 17.21 -13.61 9.75
N LEU A 82 16.39 -14.48 9.17
CA LEU A 82 15.35 -14.08 8.23
C LEU A 82 14.29 -13.17 8.87
N THR A 83 13.97 -13.39 10.15
CA THR A 83 12.99 -12.58 10.89
C THR A 83 13.46 -11.14 11.06
N ALA A 84 14.76 -10.95 11.30
CA ALA A 84 15.35 -9.61 11.40
C ALA A 84 15.20 -8.78 10.12
N ILE A 85 15.07 -9.44 8.96
CA ILE A 85 14.88 -8.79 7.64
C ILE A 85 13.40 -8.71 7.28
N SER A 86 12.65 -9.80 7.49
CA SER A 86 11.25 -9.90 7.07
C SER A 86 10.32 -9.04 7.94
N PHE A 87 10.66 -8.81 9.20
CA PHE A 87 9.86 -7.96 10.09
C PHE A 87 9.84 -6.48 9.66
N PRO A 88 10.99 -5.79 9.45
CA PRO A 88 10.99 -4.45 8.89
C PRO A 88 10.28 -4.34 7.53
N LEU A 89 10.45 -5.35 6.65
CA LEU A 89 9.75 -5.40 5.37
C LEU A 89 8.23 -5.49 5.55
N PHE A 90 7.76 -6.33 6.47
CA PHE A 90 6.34 -6.47 6.78
C PHE A 90 5.75 -5.16 7.32
N LEU A 91 6.46 -4.48 8.22
CA LEU A 91 6.04 -3.18 8.74
C LEU A 91 5.98 -2.13 7.64
N ASN A 92 6.99 -2.08 6.77
CA ASN A 92 7.00 -1.16 5.64
C ASN A 92 5.87 -1.46 4.65
N GLY A 93 5.63 -2.73 4.32
CA GLY A 93 4.50 -3.14 3.48
C GLY A 93 3.14 -2.76 4.11
N SER A 94 2.98 -2.98 5.41
CA SER A 94 1.78 -2.56 6.15
C SER A 94 1.57 -1.04 6.09
N TYR A 95 2.64 -0.27 6.28
CA TYR A 95 2.60 1.19 6.12
C TYR A 95 2.23 1.60 4.68
N MET A 96 2.75 0.90 3.67
CA MET A 96 2.45 1.15 2.26
C MET A 96 0.96 0.92 1.95
N LEU A 97 0.32 -0.12 2.49
CA LEU A 97 -1.12 -0.35 2.33
C LEU A 97 -1.97 0.83 2.85
N VAL A 98 -1.58 1.42 3.99
CA VAL A 98 -2.26 2.59 4.55
C VAL A 98 -1.97 3.84 3.72
N LYS A 99 -0.70 4.05 3.33
CA LYS A 99 -0.24 5.22 2.59
C LYS A 99 -0.86 5.31 1.19
N TYR A 100 -1.03 4.18 0.50
CA TYR A 100 -1.58 4.06 -0.86
C TYR A 100 -2.98 3.45 -0.89
N ARG A 101 -3.75 3.58 0.20
CA ARG A 101 -5.15 3.11 0.25
C ARG A 101 -6.02 3.71 -0.86
N LYS A 102 -6.96 2.92 -1.40
CA LYS A 102 -7.90 3.32 -2.47
C LYS A 102 -8.70 4.59 -2.14
N LYS A 103 -9.08 4.80 -0.87
CA LYS A 103 -9.72 6.06 -0.40
C LYS A 103 -8.86 7.30 -0.65
N LYS A 104 -7.53 7.17 -0.46
CA LYS A 104 -6.59 8.27 -0.66
C LYS A 104 -6.33 8.50 -2.15
N LEU A 105 -6.29 7.43 -2.96
CA LEU A 105 -6.25 7.53 -4.42
C LEU A 105 -7.44 8.37 -4.91
N TYR A 106 -8.66 8.01 -4.51
CA TYR A 106 -9.86 8.77 -4.86
C TYR A 106 -9.73 10.25 -4.51
N LYS A 107 -9.35 10.57 -3.26
CA LYS A 107 -9.16 11.97 -2.83
C LYS A 107 -8.12 12.71 -3.68
N VAL A 108 -7.01 12.07 -4.03
CA VAL A 108 -5.97 12.68 -4.88
C VAL A 108 -6.51 12.95 -6.28
N LEU A 109 -7.24 12.00 -6.87
CA LEU A 109 -7.83 12.16 -8.20
C LEU A 109 -8.91 13.25 -8.22
N THR A 110 -9.78 13.30 -7.21
CA THR A 110 -10.81 14.34 -7.10
C THR A 110 -10.20 15.73 -6.94
N VAL A 111 -9.23 15.89 -6.03
CA VAL A 111 -8.54 17.17 -5.83
C VAL A 111 -7.78 17.59 -7.09
N TYR A 112 -7.15 16.64 -7.78
CA TYR A 112 -6.47 16.93 -9.04
C TYR A 112 -7.44 17.35 -10.14
N LYS A 113 -8.61 16.70 -10.25
CA LYS A 113 -9.67 17.09 -11.18
C LYS A 113 -10.09 18.54 -10.97
N GLU A 114 -10.29 18.94 -9.72
CA GLU A 114 -10.79 20.27 -9.34
C GLU A 114 -9.71 21.36 -9.43
N THR A 115 -8.51 21.07 -8.94
CA THR A 115 -7.46 22.09 -8.75
C THR A 115 -6.34 22.03 -9.76
N GLN A 116 -6.23 20.94 -10.55
CA GLN A 116 -5.08 20.61 -11.40
C GLN A 116 -3.75 20.55 -10.64
N THR A 117 -3.78 20.46 -9.30
CA THR A 117 -2.59 20.38 -8.47
C THR A 117 -2.45 19.02 -7.80
N LEU A 118 -1.22 18.51 -7.79
CA LEU A 118 -0.86 17.30 -7.07
C LEU A 118 -0.11 17.59 -5.78
N PRO A 119 -0.35 16.81 -4.70
CA PRO A 119 0.50 16.83 -3.52
C PRO A 119 1.97 16.59 -3.90
N LYS A 120 2.90 17.34 -3.28
CA LYS A 120 4.34 17.31 -3.62
C LYS A 120 4.91 15.89 -3.72
N TRP A 121 4.54 15.01 -2.79
CA TRP A 121 5.02 13.62 -2.77
C TRP A 121 4.47 12.74 -3.91
N VAL A 122 3.24 12.99 -4.36
CA VAL A 122 2.63 12.30 -5.53
C VAL A 122 3.27 12.84 -6.80
N ARG A 123 3.37 14.16 -6.93
CA ARG A 123 3.96 14.84 -8.08
C ARG A 123 5.37 14.34 -8.37
N LYS A 124 6.22 14.25 -7.34
CA LYS A 124 7.59 13.74 -7.49
C LYS A 124 7.63 12.31 -8.06
N LYS A 125 6.69 11.46 -7.65
CA LYS A 125 6.60 10.06 -8.13
C LYS A 125 6.01 9.99 -9.54
N ALA A 126 4.94 10.73 -9.80
CA ALA A 126 4.31 10.81 -11.10
C ALA A 126 5.29 11.32 -12.17
N ASN A 127 6.00 12.41 -11.90
CA ASN A 127 7.01 12.95 -12.82
C ASN A 127 8.13 11.94 -13.10
N LYS A 128 8.59 11.21 -12.07
CA LYS A 128 9.62 10.18 -12.25
C LYS A 128 9.12 9.05 -13.15
N GLN A 129 7.87 8.63 -12.99
CA GLN A 129 7.27 7.55 -13.78
C GLN A 129 6.98 8.00 -15.22
N LEU A 130 6.50 9.23 -15.41
CA LEU A 130 6.29 9.83 -16.73
C LEU A 130 7.61 9.92 -17.51
N ALA A 131 8.67 10.44 -16.88
CA ALA A 131 9.99 10.51 -17.51
C ALA A 131 10.51 9.12 -17.93
N TYR A 132 10.22 8.08 -17.14
CA TYR A 132 10.57 6.71 -17.49
C TYR A 132 9.78 6.19 -18.70
N TYR A 133 8.48 6.48 -18.78
CA TYR A 133 7.67 6.12 -19.94
C TYR A 133 8.07 6.88 -21.21
N GLU A 134 8.44 8.16 -21.09
CA GLU A 134 8.98 8.96 -22.20
C GLU A 134 10.29 8.38 -22.73
N MET A 135 11.20 7.94 -21.84
CA MET A 135 12.45 7.29 -22.24
C MET A 135 12.20 5.98 -22.99
N ILE A 136 11.32 5.11 -22.47
CA ILE A 136 10.96 3.86 -23.17
C ILE A 136 10.38 4.16 -24.56
N LYS A 137 9.49 5.15 -24.67
CA LYS A 137 8.86 5.50 -25.95
C LYS A 137 9.85 6.05 -26.97
N ALA A 138 10.99 6.60 -26.54
CA ALA A 138 12.04 7.09 -27.43
C ALA A 138 13.00 6.00 -27.93
N GLU A 139 13.04 4.83 -27.27
CA GLU A 139 13.85 3.67 -27.67
C GLU A 139 13.17 2.77 -28.72
N TYR A 140 11.86 2.95 -28.94
CA TYR A 140 11.05 2.23 -29.93
C TYR A 140 10.67 3.13 -31.12
#